data_AF-A0A355VCM2-F1
#
_entry.id   AF-A0A355VCM2-F1
#
_cell.length_a   1.000
_cell.length_b   1.000
_cell.length_c   1.000
_cell.angle_alpha   90.00
_cell.angle_beta   90.00
_cell.angle_gamma   90.00
#
_symmetry.space_group_name_H-M   'P 1'
#
loop_
_entity.id
_entity.type
_entity.pdbx_description
1 polymer ?
#
loop_
_entity_poly.entity_id
_entity_poly.type
_entity_poly.pdbx_seq_one_letter_code
_entity_poly.pdbx_strand_id
1 'polypeptide(L)'
;MAEMLLKKCGGMYAPYGDKSKQAFRKIPLGQVMRCEVKAEATGTVPMLRTWRGWMNETARHMAHMGCTMPLYIDSQGNPRGSRPFNADDAHELFTIKWLGVDEDGRRYSWSISQNPDVTLAPKSKRLYAMEKHAQWCAERGIKITIPRRGEYIDGLLEQEQ
;
A
#
# COMPACT_ATOMS: atom_id res chain seq x y z
N MET A 1 17.62 -13.22 -34.49
CA MET A 1 16.27 -12.85 -34.01
C MET A 1 16.20 -13.18 -32.54
N ALA A 2 15.97 -12.22 -31.66
CA ALA A 2 15.89 -12.50 -30.22
C ALA A 2 14.58 -13.25 -29.94
N GLU A 3 14.68 -14.48 -29.42
CA GLU A 3 13.54 -15.30 -29.07
C GLU A 3 12.76 -14.63 -27.92
N MET A 4 11.51 -14.26 -28.20
CA MET A 4 10.69 -13.51 -27.24
C MET A 4 10.06 -14.49 -26.24
N LEU A 5 10.60 -14.54 -25.03
CA LEU A 5 10.07 -15.39 -23.95
C LEU A 5 8.79 -14.76 -23.37
N LEU A 6 7.67 -15.49 -23.48
CA LEU A 6 6.33 -15.07 -23.06
C LEU A 6 5.76 -15.99 -21.97
N LYS A 7 5.08 -15.42 -20.97
CA LYS A 7 4.29 -16.12 -19.96
C LYS A 7 2.81 -15.99 -20.26
N LYS A 8 2.03 -17.06 -20.00
CA LYS A 8 0.56 -17.01 -20.08
C LYS A 8 -0.02 -16.51 -18.76
N CYS A 9 -0.78 -15.42 -18.80
CA CYS A 9 -1.44 -14.82 -17.65
C CYS A 9 -2.92 -14.56 -18.00
N GLY A 10 -3.85 -15.24 -17.34
CA GLY A 10 -5.30 -14.96 -17.45
C GLY A 10 -5.84 -14.97 -18.88
N GLY A 11 -5.33 -15.85 -19.77
CA GLY A 11 -5.74 -15.93 -21.17
C GLY A 11 -4.92 -15.07 -22.15
N MET A 12 -4.04 -14.20 -21.67
CA MET A 12 -3.13 -13.39 -22.48
C MET A 12 -1.68 -13.86 -22.35
N TYR A 13 -0.82 -13.43 -23.29
CA TYR A 13 0.63 -13.62 -23.21
C TYR A 13 1.31 -12.30 -22.85
N ALA A 14 2.15 -12.33 -21.82
CA ALA A 14 2.95 -11.18 -21.39
C ALA A 14 4.44 -11.53 -21.44
N PRO A 15 5.34 -10.58 -21.74
CA PRO A 15 6.78 -10.84 -21.70
C PRO A 15 7.26 -11.14 -20.28
N TYR A 16 8.25 -12.02 -20.15
CA TYR A 16 8.98 -12.17 -18.90
C TYR A 16 9.80 -10.91 -18.59
N GLY A 17 9.92 -10.56 -17.31
CA GLY A 17 10.80 -9.47 -16.87
C GLY A 17 12.27 -9.81 -17.07
N ASP A 18 13.13 -8.79 -17.10
CA ASP A 18 14.54 -8.96 -17.47
C ASP A 18 15.34 -9.80 -16.47
N LYS A 19 15.00 -9.76 -15.19
CA LYS A 19 15.57 -10.65 -14.17
C LYS A 19 15.25 -12.11 -14.45
N SER A 20 14.02 -12.42 -14.86
CA SER A 20 13.61 -13.77 -15.25
C SER A 20 14.32 -14.23 -16.52
N LYS A 21 14.44 -13.37 -17.53
CA LYS A 21 15.20 -13.66 -18.76
C LYS A 21 16.67 -13.98 -18.47
N GLN A 22 17.31 -13.21 -17.59
CA GLN A 22 18.70 -13.48 -17.17
C GLN A 22 18.81 -14.80 -16.41
N ALA A 23 17.83 -15.16 -15.58
CA ALA A 23 17.80 -16.44 -14.91
C ALA A 23 17.69 -17.59 -15.91
N PHE A 24 16.80 -17.49 -16.91
CA PHE A 24 16.63 -18.52 -17.96
C PHE A 24 17.89 -18.76 -18.78
N ARG A 25 18.67 -17.71 -19.07
CA ARG A 25 19.94 -17.83 -19.81
C ARG A 25 21.02 -18.62 -19.07
N LYS A 26 20.92 -18.75 -17.74
CA LYS A 26 21.87 -19.50 -16.91
C LYS A 26 21.52 -20.98 -16.79
N ILE A 27 20.43 -21.43 -17.41
CA ILE A 27 19.92 -22.80 -17.27
C ILE A 27 20.52 -23.68 -18.38
N PRO A 28 21.08 -24.86 -18.05
CA PRO A 28 21.48 -25.85 -19.04
C PRO A 28 20.28 -26.36 -19.86
N LEU A 29 20.43 -26.44 -21.18
CA LEU A 29 19.42 -27.00 -22.07
C LEU A 29 19.07 -28.45 -21.66
N GLY A 30 17.77 -28.74 -21.53
CA GLY A 30 17.26 -30.10 -21.26
C GLY A 30 16.90 -30.40 -19.80
N GLN A 31 17.10 -29.48 -18.85
CA GLN A 31 16.66 -29.68 -17.46
C GLN A 31 15.25 -29.12 -17.21
N VAL A 32 14.41 -29.93 -16.56
CA VAL A 32 13.08 -29.52 -16.09
C VAL A 32 13.23 -28.81 -14.75
N MET A 33 12.67 -27.61 -14.63
CA MET A 33 12.66 -26.85 -13.37
C MET A 33 11.24 -26.60 -12.88
N ARG A 34 11.07 -26.70 -11.56
CA ARG A 34 9.86 -26.25 -10.87
C ARG A 34 9.97 -24.75 -10.64
N CYS A 35 9.13 -23.97 -11.32
CA CYS A 35 8.99 -22.56 -11.04
C CYS A 35 7.89 -22.35 -10.00
N GLU A 36 8.23 -21.69 -8.89
CA GLU A 36 7.25 -21.26 -7.90
C GLU A 36 7.13 -19.74 -7.95
N VAL A 37 5.91 -19.25 -8.21
CA VAL A 37 5.60 -17.83 -8.07
C VAL A 37 5.38 -17.57 -6.58
N LYS A 38 6.39 -17.01 -5.93
CA LYS A 38 6.19 -16.47 -4.58
C LYS A 38 5.38 -15.19 -4.70
N ALA A 39 4.26 -15.11 -3.97
CA ALA A 39 3.54 -13.86 -3.79
C ALA A 39 4.53 -12.80 -3.29
N GLU A 40 4.51 -11.61 -3.91
CA GLU A 40 5.40 -10.53 -3.51
C GLU A 40 5.22 -10.23 -2.02
N ALA A 41 6.33 -9.91 -1.36
CA ALA A 41 6.32 -9.53 0.05
C ALA A 41 5.30 -8.42 0.28
N THR A 42 4.47 -8.62 1.31
CA THR A 42 3.33 -7.78 1.64
C THR A 42 3.80 -6.45 2.24
N GLY A 43 4.36 -5.58 1.40
CA GLY A 43 4.85 -4.24 1.73
C GLY A 43 5.99 -4.19 2.76
N THR A 44 7.08 -3.52 2.46
CA THR A 44 8.20 -3.49 3.42
C THR A 44 8.03 -2.45 4.52
N VAL A 45 8.77 -2.63 5.62
CA VAL A 45 8.83 -1.68 6.75
C VAL A 45 9.04 -0.22 6.30
N PRO A 46 9.91 0.09 5.31
CA PRO A 46 10.01 1.41 4.71
C PRO A 46 8.67 2.00 4.24
N MET A 47 7.85 1.25 3.51
CA MET A 47 6.57 1.75 2.99
C MET A 47 5.60 2.08 4.14
N LEU A 48 5.54 1.22 5.15
CA LEU A 48 4.73 1.48 6.36
C LEU A 48 5.21 2.74 7.09
N ARG A 49 6.52 2.97 7.18
CA ARG A 49 7.08 4.19 7.79
C ARG A 49 6.70 5.44 6.98
N THR A 50 6.76 5.39 5.67
CA THR A 50 6.31 6.50 4.81
C THR A 50 4.84 6.79 5.02
N TRP A 51 3.99 5.76 5.00
CA TRP A 51 2.56 5.89 5.28
C TRP A 51 2.30 6.55 6.63
N ARG A 52 2.93 6.06 7.70
CA ARG A 52 2.79 6.64 9.05
C ARG A 52 3.31 8.08 9.14
N GLY A 53 4.37 8.41 8.42
CA GLY A 53 4.86 9.78 8.27
C GLY A 53 3.81 10.71 7.67
N TRP A 54 3.19 10.29 6.57
CA TRP A 54 2.11 11.06 5.93
C TRP A 54 0.89 11.23 6.81
N MET A 55 0.50 10.19 7.57
CA MET A 55 -0.62 10.30 8.52
C MET A 55 -0.35 11.35 9.60
N ASN A 56 0.88 11.44 10.11
CA ASN A 56 1.27 12.47 11.07
C ASN A 56 1.20 13.88 10.46
N GLU A 57 1.72 14.08 9.26
CA GLU A 57 1.67 15.37 8.56
C GLU A 57 0.22 15.78 8.25
N THR A 58 -0.58 14.83 7.79
CA THR A 58 -2.01 15.03 7.50
C THR A 58 -2.78 15.36 8.78
N ALA A 59 -2.54 14.63 9.87
CA ALA A 59 -3.20 14.86 11.15
C ALA A 59 -2.87 16.25 11.71
N ARG A 60 -1.61 16.69 11.62
CA ARG A 60 -1.21 18.05 12.04
C ARG A 60 -1.96 19.12 11.26
N HIS A 61 -2.08 18.96 9.94
CA HIS A 61 -2.84 19.88 9.12
C HIS A 61 -4.33 19.88 9.49
N MET A 62 -4.95 18.70 9.62
CA MET A 62 -6.36 18.57 10.00
C MET A 62 -6.64 19.16 11.39
N ALA A 63 -5.80 18.88 12.37
CA ALA A 63 -5.91 19.45 13.70
C ALA A 63 -5.78 20.99 13.68
N HIS A 64 -4.88 21.53 12.86
CA HIS A 64 -4.74 22.98 12.67
C HIS A 64 -6.01 23.60 12.03
N MET A 65 -6.67 22.88 11.13
CA MET A 65 -7.96 23.27 10.55
C MET A 65 -9.15 23.06 11.51
N GLY A 66 -8.91 22.65 12.76
CA GLY A 66 -9.93 22.47 13.78
C GLY A 66 -10.60 21.10 13.79
N CYS A 67 -10.09 20.11 13.05
CA CYS A 67 -10.59 18.74 13.16
C CYS A 67 -10.29 18.17 14.55
N THR A 68 -11.31 17.60 15.18
CA THR A 68 -11.23 17.01 16.51
C THR A 68 -11.85 15.61 16.54
N MET A 69 -11.49 14.84 17.56
CA MET A 69 -12.09 13.56 17.88
C MET A 69 -12.65 13.60 19.31
N PRO A 70 -13.75 12.88 19.60
CA PRO A 70 -14.23 12.73 20.97
C PRO A 70 -13.22 11.98 21.83
N LEU A 71 -13.22 12.24 23.14
CA LEU A 71 -12.38 11.48 24.08
C LEU A 71 -12.93 10.08 24.31
N TYR A 72 -14.26 9.97 24.43
CA TYR A 72 -14.97 8.70 24.52
C TYR A 72 -16.41 8.87 24.04
N ILE A 73 -17.07 7.74 23.81
CA ILE A 73 -18.50 7.65 23.53
C ILE A 73 -19.17 7.15 24.81
N ASP A 74 -20.20 7.84 25.29
CA ASP A 74 -20.94 7.40 26.49
C ASP A 74 -21.85 6.19 26.20
N SER A 75 -22.46 5.63 27.24
CA SER A 75 -23.35 4.46 27.11
C SER A 75 -24.60 4.71 26.25
N GLN A 76 -24.91 5.98 25.96
CA GLN A 76 -26.01 6.39 25.08
C GLN A 76 -25.53 6.70 23.65
N GLY A 77 -24.25 6.51 23.34
CA GLY A 77 -23.69 6.78 22.02
C GLY A 77 -23.27 8.23 21.80
N ASN A 78 -23.32 9.09 22.83
CA ASN A 78 -22.97 10.50 22.65
C ASN A 78 -21.46 10.73 22.82
N PRO A 79 -20.84 11.51 21.92
CA PRO A 79 -19.44 11.90 22.07
C PRO A 79 -19.26 12.82 23.29
N ARG A 80 -18.30 12.50 24.14
CA ARG A 80 -17.94 13.30 25.31
C ARG A 80 -16.49 13.78 25.22
N GLY A 81 -16.31 15.07 25.54
CA GLY A 81 -15.03 15.75 25.41
C GLY A 81 -14.56 15.86 23.96
N SER A 82 -13.43 16.53 23.77
CA SER A 82 -12.84 16.73 22.45
C SER A 82 -11.32 16.80 22.60
N ARG A 83 -10.61 16.16 21.68
CA ARG A 83 -9.16 16.28 21.52
C ARG A 83 -8.81 16.59 20.08
N PRO A 84 -7.63 17.19 19.82
CA PRO A 84 -7.13 17.33 18.46
C PRO A 84 -7.05 15.99 17.73
N PHE A 85 -7.38 16.01 16.44
CA PHE A 85 -7.19 14.87 15.54
C PHE A 85 -5.70 14.48 15.46
N ASN A 86 -5.38 13.20 15.60
CA ASN A 86 -4.00 12.72 15.70
C ASN A 86 -3.62 11.75 14.56
N ALA A 87 -2.36 11.31 14.56
CA ALA A 87 -1.81 10.45 13.51
C ALA A 87 -2.47 9.06 13.46
N ASP A 88 -2.95 8.54 14.58
CA ASP A 88 -3.65 7.25 14.62
C ASP A 88 -5.09 7.36 14.11
N ASP A 89 -5.77 8.48 14.38
CA ASP A 89 -7.07 8.77 13.79
C ASP A 89 -6.96 8.89 12.27
N ALA A 90 -5.93 9.59 11.79
CA ALA A 90 -5.62 9.67 10.37
C ALA A 90 -5.35 8.28 9.79
N HIS A 91 -4.53 7.48 10.48
CA HIS A 91 -4.22 6.12 10.06
C HIS A 91 -5.49 5.29 9.88
N GLU A 92 -6.37 5.24 10.88
CA GLU A 92 -7.61 4.46 10.81
C GLU A 92 -8.54 4.99 9.72
N LEU A 93 -8.77 6.30 9.69
CA LEU A 93 -9.64 6.95 8.72
C LEU A 93 -9.21 6.64 7.28
N PHE A 94 -7.94 6.90 6.95
CA PHE A 94 -7.46 6.75 5.57
C PHE A 94 -7.15 5.31 5.20
N THR A 95 -6.87 4.43 6.18
CA THR A 95 -6.79 2.99 5.95
C THR A 95 -8.14 2.45 5.49
N ILE A 96 -9.23 2.79 6.18
CA ILE A 96 -10.59 2.40 5.77
C ILE A 96 -10.89 2.96 4.39
N LYS A 97 -10.63 4.26 4.21
CA LYS A 97 -11.01 4.99 3.00
C LYS A 97 -10.33 4.44 1.74
N TRP A 98 -9.05 4.06 1.82
CA TRP A 98 -8.26 3.72 0.64
C TRP A 98 -7.99 2.23 0.46
N LEU A 99 -7.83 1.45 1.53
CA LEU A 99 -7.62 0.01 1.40
C LEU A 99 -8.92 -0.77 1.32
N GLY A 100 -9.96 -0.32 2.04
CA GLY A 100 -11.27 -0.95 2.06
C GLY A 100 -11.28 -2.35 2.69
N VAL A 101 -12.09 -3.23 2.12
CA VAL A 101 -12.32 -4.61 2.55
C VAL A 101 -12.03 -5.61 1.44
N ASP A 102 -11.77 -6.86 1.80
CA ASP A 102 -11.66 -7.97 0.85
C ASP A 102 -13.03 -8.53 0.44
N GLU A 103 -13.02 -9.60 -0.35
CA GLU A 103 -14.23 -10.27 -0.87
C GLU A 103 -15.10 -10.88 0.24
N ASP A 104 -14.50 -11.22 1.39
CA ASP A 104 -15.19 -11.74 2.57
C ASP A 104 -15.68 -10.62 3.52
N GLY A 105 -15.44 -9.35 3.15
CA GLY A 105 -15.78 -8.18 3.97
C GLY A 105 -14.79 -7.91 5.11
N ARG A 106 -13.65 -8.61 5.17
CA ARG A 106 -12.61 -8.34 6.18
C ARG A 106 -11.81 -7.11 5.80
N ARG A 107 -11.50 -6.27 6.80
CA ARG A 107 -10.73 -5.03 6.58
C ARG A 107 -9.30 -5.35 6.17
N TYR A 108 -8.82 -4.64 5.16
CA TYR A 108 -7.42 -4.69 4.78
C TYR A 108 -6.53 -3.94 5.77
N SER A 109 -5.34 -4.50 6.04
CA SER A 109 -4.40 -3.96 7.02
C SER A 109 -3.00 -3.72 6.44
N TRP A 110 -2.38 -2.67 6.98
CA TRP A 110 -0.96 -2.35 6.80
C TRP A 110 -0.02 -3.23 7.63
N SER A 111 -0.57 -4.14 8.46
CA SER A 111 0.21 -5.08 9.26
C SER A 111 1.18 -5.88 8.40
N ILE A 112 2.27 -6.33 9.00
CA ILE A 112 3.28 -7.17 8.34
C ILE A 112 3.09 -8.63 8.77
N SER A 113 2.40 -8.86 9.90
CA SER A 113 2.05 -10.18 10.41
C SER A 113 0.57 -10.49 10.18
N GLN A 114 0.28 -11.76 9.91
CA GLN A 114 -1.10 -12.24 9.86
C GLN A 114 -1.80 -11.99 11.20
N ASN A 115 -3.05 -11.57 11.12
CA ASN A 115 -3.95 -11.41 12.25
C ASN A 115 -5.30 -12.01 11.82
N PRO A 116 -5.96 -12.84 12.64
CA PRO A 116 -7.23 -13.49 12.29
C PRO A 116 -8.35 -12.50 11.95
N ASP A 117 -8.30 -11.27 12.46
CA ASP A 117 -9.39 -10.29 12.32
C ASP A 117 -9.24 -9.37 11.10
N VAL A 118 -8.08 -9.38 10.43
CA VAL A 118 -7.79 -8.48 9.30
C VAL A 118 -7.03 -9.18 8.18
N THR A 119 -7.29 -8.75 6.95
CA THR A 119 -6.62 -9.28 5.77
C THR A 119 -5.38 -8.44 5.46
N LEU A 120 -4.23 -9.09 5.26
CA LEU A 120 -3.00 -8.40 4.88
C LEU A 120 -3.15 -7.78 3.49
N ALA A 121 -3.01 -6.45 3.40
CA ALA A 121 -3.13 -5.76 2.14
C ALA A 121 -1.95 -6.08 1.21
N PRO A 122 -2.17 -6.59 -0.02
CA PRO A 122 -1.10 -6.83 -0.98
C PRO A 122 -0.39 -5.51 -1.34
N LYS A 123 0.87 -5.60 -1.79
CA LYS A 123 1.71 -4.45 -2.15
C LYS A 123 1.00 -3.49 -3.11
N SER A 124 0.35 -4.02 -4.15
CA SER A 124 -0.42 -3.23 -5.13
C SER A 124 -1.52 -2.37 -4.49
N LYS A 125 -2.32 -2.94 -3.57
CA LYS A 125 -3.36 -2.19 -2.85
C LYS A 125 -2.75 -1.11 -1.93
N ARG A 126 -1.61 -1.40 -1.30
CA ARG A 126 -0.90 -0.41 -0.48
C ARG A 126 -0.36 0.76 -1.30
N LEU A 127 0.28 0.47 -2.43
CA LEU A 127 0.76 1.50 -3.35
C LEU A 127 -0.39 2.37 -3.87
N TYR A 128 -1.49 1.74 -4.30
CA TYR A 128 -2.71 2.45 -4.69
C TYR A 128 -3.25 3.36 -3.58
N ALA A 129 -3.29 2.87 -2.34
CA ALA A 129 -3.72 3.67 -1.20
C ALA A 129 -2.80 4.86 -0.92
N MET A 130 -1.48 4.68 -1.06
CA MET A 130 -0.52 5.78 -0.97
C MET A 130 -0.73 6.81 -2.08
N GLU A 131 -0.90 6.37 -3.32
CA GLU A 131 -1.15 7.26 -4.45
C GLU A 131 -2.43 8.08 -4.27
N LYS A 132 -3.53 7.43 -3.88
CA LYS A 132 -4.79 8.13 -3.58
C LYS A 132 -4.66 9.12 -2.44
N HIS A 133 -3.89 8.79 -1.41
CA HIS A 133 -3.63 9.72 -0.33
C HIS A 133 -2.79 10.92 -0.77
N ALA A 134 -1.74 10.69 -1.56
CA ALA A 134 -0.89 11.74 -2.10
C ALA A 134 -1.68 12.69 -3.01
N GLN A 135 -2.51 12.15 -3.89
CA GLN A 135 -3.44 12.92 -4.72
C GLN A 135 -4.40 13.76 -3.86
N TRP A 136 -5.05 13.12 -2.87
CA TRP A 136 -5.99 13.81 -1.98
C TRP A 136 -5.35 14.96 -1.20
N CYS A 137 -4.09 14.78 -0.77
CA CYS A 137 -3.28 15.82 -0.13
C CYS A 137 -2.97 16.96 -1.11
N ALA A 138 -2.55 16.64 -2.34
CA ALA A 138 -2.23 17.63 -3.36
C ALA A 138 -3.45 18.51 -3.69
N GLU A 139 -4.63 17.90 -3.87
CA GLU A 139 -5.90 18.62 -4.12
C GLU A 139 -6.28 19.60 -3.01
N ARG A 140 -5.83 19.37 -1.78
CA ARG A 140 -6.15 20.18 -0.59
C ARG A 140 -5.00 21.08 -0.14
N GLY A 141 -3.90 21.11 -0.90
CA GLY A 141 -2.71 21.87 -0.52
C GLY A 141 -2.03 21.35 0.75
N ILE A 142 -2.22 20.07 1.11
CA ILE A 142 -1.59 19.45 2.27
C ILE A 142 -0.19 18.99 1.85
N LYS A 143 0.83 19.62 2.43
CA LYS A 143 2.21 19.26 2.17
C LYS A 143 2.56 17.96 2.90
N ILE A 144 2.89 16.93 2.14
CA ILE A 144 3.43 15.67 2.65
C ILE A 144 4.87 15.44 2.18
N THR A 145 5.67 14.74 2.97
CA THR A 145 7.07 14.43 2.64
C THR A 145 7.13 13.20 1.75
N ILE A 146 7.41 13.39 0.46
CA ILE A 146 7.68 12.29 -0.46
C ILE A 146 9.17 11.89 -0.35
N PRO A 147 9.49 10.64 0.01
CA PRO A 147 10.88 10.19 0.13
C PRO A 147 11.58 10.19 -1.24
N ARG A 148 12.88 10.49 -1.27
CA ARG A 148 13.68 10.53 -2.53
C ARG A 148 13.98 9.15 -3.12
N ARG A 149 13.85 8.08 -2.34
CA ARG A 149 14.08 6.67 -2.71
C ARG A 149 13.16 5.78 -1.87
N GLY A 150 12.75 4.63 -2.40
CA GLY A 150 11.96 3.61 -1.69
C GLY A 150 10.78 3.10 -2.49
N GLU A 151 10.09 2.06 -1.98
CA GLU A 151 9.09 1.28 -2.72
C GLU A 151 7.98 2.10 -3.38
N TYR A 152 7.58 3.20 -2.77
CA TYR A 152 6.58 4.10 -3.34
C TYR A 152 7.08 4.79 -4.62
N ILE A 153 8.30 5.34 -4.59
CA ILE A 153 8.91 5.97 -5.77
C ILE A 153 9.24 4.92 -6.83
N ASP A 154 9.79 3.77 -6.42
CA ASP A 154 10.11 2.69 -7.36
C ASP A 154 8.84 2.19 -8.06
N GLY A 155 7.73 2.03 -7.32
CA GLY A 155 6.43 1.66 -7.88
C GLY A 155 5.83 2.71 -8.82
N LEU A 156 5.98 4.01 -8.51
CA LEU A 156 5.57 5.09 -9.41
C LEU A 156 6.37 5.07 -10.71
N LEU A 157 7.70 4.92 -10.64
CA LEU A 157 8.58 4.85 -11.80
C LEU A 157 8.31 3.62 -12.69
N GLU A 158 7.89 2.51 -12.10
CA GLU A 158 7.48 1.30 -12.83
C GLU A 158 6.13 1.47 -13.55
N GLN A 159 5.24 2.35 -13.07
CA GLN A 159 3.94 2.62 -13.73
C GLN A 159 4.04 3.63 -14.88
N GLU A 160 5.10 4.45 -14.91
CA GLU A 160 5.37 5.43 -15.97
C GLU A 160 6.10 4.83 -17.19
N GLN A 161 6.49 3.55 -17.15
CA GLN A 161 7.16 2.81 -18.25
C GLN A 161 6.21 1.85 -18.97
#